data_AF-A0A858RFD7-F1
#
_entry.id   AF-A0A858RFD7-F1
#
_cell.length_a   1.000
_cell.length_b   1.000
_cell.length_c   1.000
_cell.angle_alpha   90.00
_cell.angle_beta   90.00
_cell.angle_gamma   90.00
#
_symmetry.space_group_name_H-M   'P 1'
#
loop_
_entity.id
_entity.type
_entity.pdbx_description
1 polymer ?
#
loop_
_entity_poly.entity_id
_entity_poly.type
_entity_poly.pdbx_seq_one_letter_code
_entity_poly.pdbx_strand_id
1 'polypeptide(L)'
;MQPTLEEIDSLLLPLAPVLAKEADAILDLRELLMSKGHPGKCVRCFFQLFTAAGKDVLPRLAPLKAWMEANLEISVNADGRPLETLPVKLRQGEDLESFCLRSIKQVRFDRGYVAKRVNMAFRYKVAA
;
A
#
# COMPACT_ATOMS: atom_id res chain seq x y z
N MET A 1 1.48 -3.59 -12.81
CA MET A 1 2.34 -3.01 -13.85
C MET A 1 3.52 -2.34 -13.17
N GLN A 2 4.73 -2.36 -13.73
CA GLN A 2 5.86 -1.62 -13.14
C GLN A 2 5.75 -0.15 -13.57
N PRO A 3 5.76 0.82 -12.64
CA PRO A 3 5.65 2.22 -13.00
C PRO A 3 6.90 2.67 -13.75
N THR A 4 6.76 3.60 -14.71
CA THR A 4 7.93 4.19 -15.38
C THR A 4 8.68 5.10 -14.43
N LEU A 5 9.93 5.43 -14.76
CA LEU A 5 10.71 6.37 -13.95
C LEU A 5 10.01 7.74 -13.89
N GLU A 6 9.43 8.22 -15.00
CA GLU A 6 8.69 9.49 -15.00
C GLU A 6 7.45 9.43 -14.11
N GLU A 7 6.72 8.30 -14.12
CA GLU A 7 5.58 8.10 -13.24
C GLU A 7 6.00 8.13 -11.77
N ILE A 8 7.05 7.39 -11.39
CA ILE A 8 7.58 7.39 -10.01
C ILE A 8 7.99 8.80 -9.59
N ASP A 9 8.75 9.50 -10.42
CA ASP A 9 9.24 10.83 -10.11
C ASP A 9 8.06 11.83 -10.02
N SER A 10 7.02 11.70 -10.85
CA SER A 10 5.79 12.49 -10.74
C SER A 10 5.03 12.29 -9.42
N LEU A 11 5.11 11.09 -8.83
CA LEU A 11 4.47 10.75 -7.57
C LEU A 11 5.27 11.26 -6.36
N LEU A 12 6.61 11.20 -6.45
CA LEU A 12 7.49 11.38 -5.29
C LEU A 12 8.16 12.75 -5.21
N LEU A 13 8.54 13.37 -6.34
CA LEU A 13 9.20 14.68 -6.35
C LEU A 13 8.38 15.78 -5.64
N PRO A 14 7.04 15.86 -5.78
CA PRO A 14 6.25 16.88 -5.09
C PRO A 14 6.24 16.74 -3.55
N LEU A 15 6.61 15.57 -3.04
CA LEU A 15 6.67 15.26 -1.60
C LEU A 15 8.00 15.66 -0.98
N ALA A 16 9.10 15.59 -1.74
CA ALA A 16 10.45 15.85 -1.25
C ALA A 16 10.60 17.19 -0.47
N PRO A 17 10.10 18.35 -0.96
CA PRO A 17 10.29 19.61 -0.22
C PRO A 17 9.42 19.72 1.04
N VAL A 18 8.27 19.04 1.09
CA VAL A 18 7.31 19.14 2.19
C VAL A 18 7.49 18.06 3.26
N LEU A 19 8.16 16.96 2.90
CA LEU A 19 8.47 15.83 3.77
C LEU A 19 9.99 15.58 3.82
N ALA A 20 10.79 16.64 3.84
CA ALA A 20 12.26 16.54 3.81
C ALA A 20 12.84 15.72 4.98
N LYS A 21 12.16 15.70 6.14
CA LYS A 21 12.55 14.86 7.29
C LYS A 21 12.32 13.36 7.07
N GLU A 22 11.50 13.01 6.09
CA GLU A 22 11.20 11.63 5.68
C GLU A 22 11.86 11.29 4.34
N ALA A 23 12.97 11.97 3.99
CA ALA A 23 13.69 11.75 2.74
C ALA A 23 14.05 10.27 2.54
N ASP A 24 14.48 9.57 3.59
CA ASP A 24 14.79 8.14 3.55
C ASP A 24 13.58 7.31 3.11
N ALA A 25 12.39 7.59 3.65
CA ALA A 25 11.17 6.87 3.27
C ALA A 25 10.75 7.15 1.81
N ILE A 26 11.03 8.36 1.29
CA ILE A 26 10.81 8.71 -0.12
C ILE A 26 11.80 7.95 -1.01
N LEU A 27 13.07 7.89 -0.64
CA LEU A 27 14.12 7.20 -1.40
C LEU A 27 13.90 5.68 -1.39
N ASP A 28 13.58 5.10 -0.23
CA ASP A 28 13.21 3.69 -0.10
C ASP A 28 12.03 3.36 -0.98
N LEU A 29 10.98 4.19 -0.97
CA LEU A 29 9.80 3.97 -1.81
C LEU A 29 10.15 4.07 -3.29
N ARG A 30 10.99 5.03 -3.69
CA ARG A 30 11.48 5.17 -5.06
C ARG A 30 12.22 3.91 -5.52
N GLU A 31 13.16 3.42 -4.71
CA GLU A 31 13.91 2.20 -5.00
C GLU A 31 12.98 0.99 -5.12
N LEU A 32 12.04 0.82 -4.18
CA LEU A 32 11.08 -0.28 -4.21
C LEU A 32 10.19 -0.26 -5.45
N LEU A 33 9.74 0.92 -5.88
CA LEU A 33 8.94 1.07 -7.10
C LEU A 33 9.77 0.79 -8.36
N MET A 34 11.04 1.21 -8.39
CA MET A 34 11.96 0.95 -9.49
C MET A 34 12.36 -0.54 -9.59
N SER A 35 12.59 -1.21 -8.46
CA SER A 35 13.10 -2.59 -8.41
C SER A 35 12.01 -3.65 -8.38
N LYS A 36 10.73 -3.25 -8.40
CA LYS A 36 9.57 -4.14 -8.14
C LYS A 36 9.71 -4.88 -6.81
N GLY A 37 10.15 -4.14 -5.79
CA GLY A 37 10.37 -4.63 -4.44
C GLY A 37 9.11 -5.14 -3.76
N HIS A 38 9.24 -5.61 -2.50
CA HIS A 38 8.11 -6.21 -1.80
C HIS A 38 6.97 -5.20 -1.58
N PRO A 39 5.73 -5.45 -2.05
CA PRO A 39 4.64 -4.47 -2.02
C PRO A 39 4.22 -4.07 -0.60
N GLY A 40 4.37 -4.98 0.38
CA GLY A 40 4.17 -4.64 1.78
C GLY A 40 5.15 -3.59 2.31
N LYS A 41 6.39 -3.51 1.76
CA LYS A 41 7.33 -2.45 2.10
C LYS A 41 6.88 -1.11 1.52
N CYS A 42 6.35 -1.10 0.28
CA CYS A 42 5.78 0.12 -0.30
C CYS A 42 4.63 0.67 0.55
N VAL A 43 3.74 -0.21 1.02
CA VAL A 43 2.63 0.18 1.90
C VAL A 43 3.16 0.75 3.22
N ARG A 44 4.19 0.13 3.81
CA ARG A 44 4.84 0.65 5.01
C ARG A 44 5.45 2.04 4.81
N CYS A 45 6.21 2.24 3.74
CA CYS A 45 6.79 3.56 3.41
C CYS A 45 5.67 4.59 3.20
N PHE A 46 4.59 4.23 2.51
CA PHE A 46 3.43 5.11 2.37
C PHE A 46 2.85 5.54 3.72
N PHE A 47 2.63 4.60 4.66
CA PHE A 47 2.09 4.96 5.97
C PHE A 47 3.05 5.81 6.81
N GLN A 48 4.37 5.61 6.68
CA GLN A 48 5.35 6.49 7.30
C GLN A 48 5.21 7.93 6.79
N LEU A 49 5.14 8.11 5.46
CA LEU A 49 4.91 9.42 4.85
C LEU A 49 3.55 10.01 5.25
N PHE A 50 2.52 9.18 5.32
CA PHE A 50 1.16 9.59 5.68
C PHE A 50 1.06 10.05 7.14
N THR A 51 1.71 9.35 8.07
CA THR A 51 1.76 9.74 9.48
C THR A 51 2.58 11.01 9.70
N ALA A 52 3.67 11.18 8.95
CA ALA A 52 4.47 12.40 9.00
C ALA A 52 3.77 13.61 8.32
N ALA A 53 2.89 13.36 7.37
CA ALA A 53 2.13 14.39 6.69
C ALA A 53 1.07 15.00 7.61
N GLY A 54 1.28 16.28 7.96
CA GLY A 54 0.23 17.11 8.57
C GLY A 54 -0.96 17.32 7.62
N LYS A 55 -2.05 17.89 8.15
CA LYS A 55 -3.31 18.12 7.40
C LYS A 55 -3.10 18.82 6.05
N ASP A 56 -2.15 19.76 5.99
CA ASP A 56 -1.86 20.56 4.79
C ASP A 56 -1.06 19.80 3.73
N VAL A 57 -0.40 18.70 4.11
CA VAL A 57 0.44 17.88 3.23
C VAL A 57 -0.34 16.68 2.69
N LEU A 58 -1.38 16.21 3.38
CA LEU A 58 -2.22 15.08 2.96
C LEU A 58 -2.74 15.17 1.51
N PRO A 59 -3.17 16.33 0.99
CA PRO A 59 -3.59 16.43 -0.42
C PRO A 59 -2.48 16.09 -1.42
N ARG A 60 -1.21 16.34 -1.06
CA ARG A 60 -0.05 16.01 -1.92
C ARG A 60 0.25 14.51 -1.96
N LEU A 61 -0.18 13.75 -0.96
CA LEU A 61 -0.10 12.29 -0.95
C LEU A 61 -1.23 11.60 -1.73
N ALA A 62 -2.27 12.34 -2.14
CA ALA A 62 -3.41 11.76 -2.83
C ALA A 62 -3.04 11.03 -4.15
N PRO A 63 -2.14 11.54 -5.00
CA PRO A 63 -1.70 10.82 -6.20
C PRO A 63 -1.01 9.50 -5.86
N LEU A 64 -0.09 9.51 -4.89
CA LEU A 64 0.60 8.29 -4.44
C LEU A 64 -0.38 7.29 -3.85
N LYS A 65 -1.33 7.74 -3.02
CA LYS A 65 -2.39 6.90 -2.50
C LYS A 65 -3.20 6.25 -3.63
N ALA A 66 -3.66 7.05 -4.60
CA ALA A 66 -4.45 6.55 -5.72
C ALA A 66 -3.67 5.52 -6.53
N TRP A 67 -2.38 5.76 -6.77
CA TRP A 67 -1.49 4.81 -7.42
C TRP A 67 -1.40 3.49 -6.65
N MET A 68 -1.22 3.54 -5.33
CA MET A 68 -1.14 2.35 -4.48
C MET A 68 -2.45 1.54 -4.53
N GLU A 69 -3.61 2.19 -4.42
CA GLU A 69 -4.91 1.51 -4.49
C GLU A 69 -5.21 0.94 -5.89
N ALA A 70 -4.74 1.62 -6.94
CA ALA A 70 -4.86 1.17 -8.32
C ALA A 70 -3.96 -0.04 -8.62
N ASN A 71 -2.76 -0.10 -8.05
CA ASN A 71 -1.74 -1.08 -8.42
C ASN A 71 -1.54 -2.21 -7.40
N LEU A 72 -2.02 -2.07 -6.16
CA LEU A 72 -1.87 -3.07 -5.11
C LEU A 72 -3.20 -3.72 -4.73
N GLU A 73 -3.11 -4.97 -4.33
CA GLU A 73 -4.22 -5.74 -3.75
C GLU A 73 -3.72 -6.66 -2.64
N ILE A 74 -4.64 -7.14 -1.82
CA ILE A 74 -4.37 -8.11 -0.78
C ILE A 74 -4.84 -9.46 -1.29
N SER A 75 -3.92 -10.40 -1.49
CA SER A 75 -4.26 -11.78 -1.74
C SER A 75 -4.63 -12.50 -0.45
N VAL A 76 -5.70 -13.29 -0.52
CA VAL A 76 -6.16 -14.14 0.57
C VAL A 76 -6.02 -15.59 0.12
N ASN A 77 -5.24 -16.37 0.87
CA ASN A 77 -4.98 -17.78 0.58
C ASN A 77 -5.35 -18.62 1.80
N ALA A 78 -5.98 -19.78 1.59
CA ALA A 78 -6.23 -20.76 2.63
C ALA A 78 -5.53 -22.07 2.29
N ASP A 79 -4.76 -22.60 3.24
CA ASP A 79 -4.05 -23.88 3.08
C ASP A 79 -3.26 -23.98 1.75
N GLY A 80 -2.65 -22.86 1.34
CA GLY A 80 -1.84 -22.75 0.12
C GLY A 80 -2.63 -22.51 -1.17
N ARG A 81 -3.97 -22.45 -1.11
CA ARG A 81 -4.84 -22.19 -2.28
C ARG A 81 -5.35 -20.74 -2.29
N PRO A 82 -5.34 -20.07 -3.44
CA PRO A 82 -5.93 -18.74 -3.57
C PRO A 82 -7.45 -18.82 -3.35
N LEU A 83 -7.98 -17.95 -2.49
CA LEU A 83 -9.40 -17.81 -2.24
C LEU A 83 -9.97 -16.61 -3.00
N GLU A 84 -9.43 -15.44 -2.72
CA GLU A 84 -9.86 -14.19 -3.35
C GLU A 84 -8.76 -13.13 -3.28
N THR A 85 -9.05 -11.98 -3.88
CA THR A 85 -8.31 -10.74 -3.65
C THR A 85 -9.22 -9.67 -3.07
N LEU A 86 -8.66 -8.87 -2.17
CA LEU A 86 -9.29 -7.68 -1.64
C LEU A 86 -8.57 -6.44 -2.17
N PRO A 87 -9.31 -5.37 -2.51
CA PRO A 87 -8.69 -4.12 -2.90
C PRO A 87 -7.95 -3.49 -1.71
N VAL A 88 -6.76 -2.94 -1.95
CA VAL A 88 -6.14 -2.00 -1.01
C VAL A 88 -6.99 -0.72 -1.02
N LYS A 89 -7.54 -0.36 0.15
CA LYS A 89 -8.31 0.88 0.37
C LYS A 89 -7.73 1.60 1.57
N LEU A 90 -6.98 2.67 1.35
CA LEU A 90 -6.28 3.45 2.36
C LEU A 90 -7.21 4.56 2.86
N ARG A 91 -7.69 4.51 4.11
CA ARG A 91 -8.64 5.51 4.62
C ARG A 91 -7.91 6.74 5.16
N GLN A 92 -8.57 7.91 5.11
CA GLN A 92 -8.04 9.09 5.78
C GLN A 92 -8.07 8.88 7.30
N GLY A 93 -7.02 9.32 8.01
CA GLY A 93 -6.91 9.19 9.46
C GLY A 93 -6.69 7.75 9.96
N GLU A 94 -6.38 6.81 9.06
CA GLU A 94 -6.06 5.43 9.42
C GLU A 94 -4.54 5.24 9.42
N ASP A 95 -4.00 4.58 10.45
CA ASP A 95 -2.60 4.14 10.49
C ASP A 95 -2.44 2.71 9.94
N LEU A 96 -1.20 2.25 9.80
CA LEU A 96 -0.89 0.93 9.25
C LEU A 96 -1.54 -0.21 10.06
N GLU A 97 -1.53 -0.11 11.38
CA GLU A 97 -2.09 -1.14 12.26
C GLU A 97 -3.61 -1.22 12.09
N SER A 98 -4.29 -0.08 12.15
CA SER A 98 -5.74 0.03 11.96
C SER A 98 -6.17 -0.47 10.58
N PHE A 99 -5.40 -0.14 9.54
CA PHE A 99 -5.60 -0.67 8.19
C PHE A 99 -5.52 -2.21 8.18
N CYS A 100 -4.43 -2.77 8.73
CA CYS A 100 -4.22 -4.22 8.77
C CYS A 100 -5.32 -4.93 9.55
N LEU A 101 -5.67 -4.42 10.73
CA LEU A 101 -6.75 -4.97 11.56
C LEU A 101 -8.09 -4.93 10.85
N ARG A 102 -8.40 -3.84 10.13
CA ARG A 102 -9.63 -3.75 9.34
C ARG A 102 -9.65 -4.78 8.22
N SER A 103 -8.57 -4.93 7.47
CA SER A 103 -8.47 -5.95 6.41
C SER A 103 -8.62 -7.37 6.96
N ILE A 104 -8.02 -7.67 8.12
CA ILE A 104 -8.17 -8.97 8.79
C ILE A 104 -9.62 -9.19 9.22
N LYS A 105 -10.26 -8.18 9.83
CA LYS A 105 -11.67 -8.25 10.23
C LYS A 105 -12.59 -8.51 9.04
N GLN A 106 -12.34 -7.84 7.91
CA GLN A 106 -13.11 -8.05 6.68
C GLN A 106 -13.06 -9.52 6.22
N VAL A 107 -11.86 -10.11 6.17
CA VAL A 107 -11.72 -11.54 5.81
C VAL A 107 -12.38 -12.44 6.84
N ARG A 108 -12.24 -12.14 8.13
CA ARG A 108 -12.73 -13.00 9.22
C ARG A 108 -14.25 -13.00 9.36
N PHE A 109 -14.91 -11.84 9.18
CA PHE A 109 -16.33 -11.68 9.47
C PHE A 109 -17.21 -11.75 8.23
N ASP A 110 -16.73 -11.31 7.07
CA ASP A 110 -17.54 -11.29 5.84
C ASP A 110 -17.47 -12.62 5.07
N ARG A 111 -16.52 -13.50 5.42
CA ARG A 111 -16.27 -14.75 4.71
C ARG A 111 -16.22 -15.93 5.69
N GLY A 112 -17.21 -16.82 5.61
CA GLY A 112 -17.29 -18.05 6.40
C GLY A 112 -16.31 -19.13 5.95
N TYR A 113 -15.01 -18.81 5.82
CA TYR A 113 -14.01 -19.79 5.41
C TYR A 113 -13.83 -20.87 6.48
N VAL A 114 -13.99 -22.14 6.09
CA VAL A 114 -13.80 -23.32 6.97
C VAL A 114 -12.31 -23.70 7.11
N ALA A 115 -11.39 -22.83 6.67
CA ALA A 115 -9.96 -23.08 6.67
C ALA A 115 -9.34 -22.95 8.07
N LYS A 116 -8.38 -23.82 8.39
CA LYS A 116 -7.62 -23.73 9.66
C LYS A 116 -6.66 -22.56 9.67
N ARG A 117 -6.11 -22.19 8.51
CA ARG A 117 -5.18 -21.08 8.36
C ARG A 117 -5.48 -20.28 7.11
N VAL A 118 -5.68 -18.98 7.30
CA VAL A 118 -5.77 -18.00 6.23
C VAL A 118 -4.52 -17.14 6.26
N ASN A 119 -3.85 -17.00 5.12
CA ASN A 119 -2.71 -16.14 4.92
C ASN A 119 -3.12 -14.96 4.04
N MET A 120 -2.77 -13.76 4.47
CA MET A 120 -2.99 -12.52 3.73
C MET A 120 -1.64 -11.91 3.35
N ALA A 121 -1.51 -11.47 2.10
CA ALA A 121 -0.29 -10.83 1.62
C ALA A 121 -0.59 -9.76 0.58
N PHE A 122 0.12 -8.63 0.65
CA PHE A 122 0.09 -7.63 -0.41
C PHE A 122 0.73 -8.19 -1.68
N ARG A 123 0.15 -7.87 -2.83
CA ARG A 123 0.71 -8.15 -4.14
C ARG A 123 0.44 -7.01 -5.11
N TYR A 124 1.28 -6.89 -6.14
CA TYR A 124 0.95 -6.06 -7.29
C TYR A 124 -0.14 -6.72 -8.12
N LYS A 125 -1.08 -5.94 -8.63
CA LYS A 125 -2.07 -6.41 -9.59
C LYS A 125 -1.37 -6.81 -10.89
N VAL A 126 -1.81 -7.94 -11.44
CA VAL A 126 -1.44 -8.37 -12.79
C VAL A 126 -2.27 -7.53 -13.77
N ALA A 127 -1.63 -7.00 -14.82
CA ALA A 127 -2.38 -6.31 -15.87
C ALA A 127 -3.33 -7.33 -16.53
N ALA A 128 -4.61 -6.98 -16.62
CA ALA A 128 -5.61 -7.78 -17.32
C ALA A 128 -5.32 -7.82 -18.83
#